data_AF-A0A8T0TF19-F1
#
_entry.id   AF-A0A8T0TF19-F1
#
_cell.length_a   1.000
_cell.length_b   1.000
_cell.length_c   1.000
_cell.angle_alpha   90.00
_cell.angle_beta   90.00
_cell.angle_gamma   90.00
#
_symmetry.space_group_name_H-M   'P 1'
#
loop_
_entity.id
_entity.type
_entity.pdbx_description
1 polymer ?
#
loop_
_entity_poly.entity_id
_entity_poly.type
_entity_poly.pdbx_seq_one_letter_code
_entity_poly.pdbx_strand_id
1 'polypeptide(L)'
;MSTPARRGSFRRGPPPPGTGYVRRGPPADAAKTRGPAAPVPLRKPVFTTIDQLRPQTHGHTLTARVLSARTVLEKHSPHLGRTRVAECLVGDHTGTILVTARNDQIDLVKPDTTVIFRNAKIDMFKGTMRLAVDKWGRIEVTDAADFKVKEDNNMSLVEYELVDVAEEED
;
A
#
# COMPACT_ATOMS: atom_id res chain seq x y z
N MET A 1 -22.72 -50.30 41.00
CA MET A 1 -21.40 -50.99 41.00
C MET A 1 -21.22 -51.66 39.65
N SER A 2 -20.19 -51.28 38.87
CA SER A 2 -19.46 -52.19 37.98
C SER A 2 -18.27 -51.44 37.37
N THR A 3 -17.06 -51.87 37.68
CA THR A 3 -15.80 -51.40 37.10
C THR A 3 -15.23 -52.54 36.28
N PRO A 4 -14.67 -52.32 35.07
CA PRO A 4 -13.82 -53.31 34.44
C PRO A 4 -12.33 -52.93 34.47
N ALA A 5 -11.53 -53.99 34.43
CA ALA A 5 -10.14 -54.09 34.81
C ALA A 5 -9.11 -53.62 33.77
N ARG A 6 -7.91 -53.30 34.28
CA ARG A 6 -6.65 -53.12 33.55
C ARG A 6 -6.26 -54.36 32.72
N ARG A 7 -5.64 -54.13 31.56
CA ARG A 7 -4.88 -55.16 30.82
C ARG A 7 -3.47 -54.68 30.50
N GLY A 8 -2.51 -55.57 30.73
CA GLY A 8 -1.07 -55.32 30.74
C GLY A 8 -0.39 -55.26 29.38
N SER A 9 0.90 -54.94 29.48
CA SER A 9 1.88 -54.69 28.43
C SER A 9 2.28 -55.95 27.65
N PHE A 10 2.33 -55.85 26.32
CA PHE A 10 2.96 -56.84 25.44
C PHE A 10 4.19 -56.23 24.76
N ARG A 11 5.35 -56.81 25.03
CA ARG A 11 6.62 -56.56 24.31
C ARG A 11 6.58 -57.29 22.95
N ARG A 12 7.02 -56.64 21.87
CA ARG A 12 7.14 -57.24 20.52
C ARG A 12 8.49 -57.97 20.37
N GLY A 13 8.46 -59.20 19.87
CA GLY A 13 9.64 -59.95 19.40
C GLY A 13 9.98 -59.65 17.93
N PRO A 14 11.16 -60.10 17.44
CA PRO A 14 11.64 -59.77 16.09
C PRO A 14 10.98 -60.62 14.98
N PRO A 15 10.92 -60.12 13.73
CA PRO A 15 10.30 -60.83 12.61
C PRO A 15 11.24 -61.86 11.95
N PRO A 16 10.70 -62.88 11.25
CA PRO A 16 11.47 -63.98 10.66
C PRO A 16 12.14 -63.56 9.33
N PRO A 17 13.24 -64.23 8.93
CA PRO A 17 13.98 -63.87 7.73
C PRO A 17 13.47 -64.60 6.48
N GLY A 18 13.45 -63.88 5.35
CA GLY A 18 13.48 -64.47 4.02
C GLY A 18 12.17 -64.49 3.23
N THR A 19 11.76 -63.34 2.68
CA THR A 19 11.15 -63.27 1.33
C THR A 19 11.58 -61.95 0.70
N GLY A 20 12.34 -62.03 -0.40
CA GLY A 20 12.90 -60.87 -1.09
C GLY A 20 11.83 -60.06 -1.82
N TYR A 21 11.63 -58.82 -1.38
CA TYR A 21 10.87 -57.83 -2.14
C TYR A 21 11.81 -57.04 -3.05
N VAL A 22 11.77 -57.34 -4.35
CA VAL A 22 12.35 -56.47 -5.39
C VAL A 22 11.47 -55.23 -5.48
N ARG A 23 11.91 -54.11 -4.92
CA ARG A 23 11.26 -52.80 -5.11
C ARG A 23 11.44 -52.37 -6.57
N ARG A 24 10.39 -52.45 -7.39
CA ARG A 24 10.33 -51.68 -8.64
C ARG A 24 10.32 -50.19 -8.28
N GLY A 25 11.31 -49.44 -8.75
CA GLY A 25 11.35 -47.98 -8.65
C GLY A 25 10.25 -47.34 -9.51
N PRO A 26 9.80 -46.13 -9.17
CA PRO A 26 8.83 -45.39 -9.98
C PRO A 26 9.46 -44.94 -11.31
N PRO A 27 8.65 -44.71 -12.36
CA PRO A 27 9.14 -44.34 -13.68
C PRO A 27 9.82 -42.96 -13.66
N ALA A 28 10.97 -42.90 -14.30
CA ALA A 28 11.82 -41.72 -14.41
C ALA A 28 11.29 -40.74 -15.46
N ASP A 29 10.08 -40.16 -15.27
CA ASP A 29 9.65 -39.04 -16.12
C ASP A 29 8.43 -38.26 -15.59
N ALA A 30 8.48 -37.80 -14.33
CA ALA A 30 7.49 -36.86 -13.81
C ALA A 30 8.00 -36.04 -12.62
N ALA A 31 9.16 -35.40 -12.77
CA ALA A 31 9.60 -34.37 -11.84
C ALA A 31 10.34 -33.28 -12.61
N LYS A 32 9.58 -32.49 -13.38
CA LYS A 32 10.08 -31.20 -13.87
C LYS A 32 10.20 -30.29 -12.64
N THR A 33 11.40 -30.26 -12.06
CA THR A 33 11.77 -29.31 -11.02
C THR A 33 11.52 -27.91 -11.56
N ARG A 34 10.47 -27.26 -11.04
CA ARG A 34 10.21 -25.85 -11.30
C ARG A 34 11.33 -25.08 -10.59
N GLY A 35 12.37 -24.76 -11.35
CA GLY A 35 13.48 -23.92 -10.87
C GLY A 35 12.97 -22.59 -10.31
N PRO A 36 13.78 -21.88 -9.51
CA PRO A 36 13.37 -20.59 -8.96
C PRO A 36 12.94 -19.68 -10.12
N ALA A 37 11.72 -19.17 -10.04
CA ALA A 37 11.22 -18.22 -11.03
C ALA A 37 12.20 -17.04 -11.09
N ALA A 38 12.70 -16.72 -12.28
CA ALA A 38 13.55 -15.56 -12.47
C ALA A 38 12.86 -14.31 -11.87
N PRO A 39 13.58 -13.44 -11.14
CA PRO A 39 12.98 -12.27 -10.55
C PRO A 39 12.34 -11.43 -11.66
N VAL A 40 11.05 -11.18 -11.55
CA VAL A 40 10.32 -10.30 -12.48
C VAL A 40 11.03 -8.94 -12.42
N PRO A 41 11.52 -8.40 -13.56
CA PRO A 41 12.21 -7.12 -13.54
C PRO A 41 11.26 -6.03 -13.05
N LEU A 42 11.63 -5.39 -11.93
CA LEU A 42 10.87 -4.29 -11.33
C LEU A 42 10.86 -3.12 -12.32
N ARG A 43 9.66 -2.69 -12.72
CA ARG A 43 9.49 -1.50 -13.55
C ARG A 43 9.96 -0.27 -12.79
N LYS A 44 10.68 0.62 -13.46
CA LYS A 44 11.11 1.89 -12.88
C LYS A 44 9.87 2.70 -12.48
N PRO A 45 9.85 3.32 -11.29
CA PRO A 45 8.74 4.19 -10.90
C PRO A 45 8.65 5.37 -11.86
N VAL A 46 7.43 5.64 -12.33
CA VAL A 46 7.14 6.81 -13.17
C VAL A 46 6.70 7.94 -12.26
N PHE A 47 7.38 9.08 -12.34
CA PHE A 47 7.01 10.26 -11.58
C PHE A 47 5.98 11.07 -12.37
N THR A 48 4.90 11.43 -11.70
CA THR A 48 3.80 12.25 -12.20
C THR A 48 3.86 13.64 -11.57
N THR A 49 3.41 14.67 -12.26
CA THR A 49 3.33 16.05 -11.76
C THR A 49 1.93 16.38 -11.24
N ILE A 50 1.83 17.43 -10.43
CA ILE A 50 0.57 17.79 -9.76
C ILE A 50 -0.52 18.20 -10.74
N ASP A 51 -0.19 18.91 -11.82
CA ASP A 51 -1.13 19.32 -12.87
C ASP A 51 -1.74 18.15 -13.68
N GLN A 52 -1.06 17.00 -13.69
CA GLN A 52 -1.49 15.79 -14.39
C GLN A 52 -2.44 14.93 -13.55
N LEU A 53 -2.65 15.26 -12.28
CA LEU A 53 -3.56 14.53 -11.41
C LEU A 53 -5.00 14.67 -11.92
N ARG A 54 -5.78 13.59 -11.77
CA ARG A 54 -7.18 13.52 -12.19
C ARG A 54 -8.05 12.92 -11.08
N PRO A 55 -9.34 13.29 -10.98
CA PRO A 55 -10.25 12.69 -10.01
C PRO A 55 -10.25 11.16 -10.07
N GLN A 56 -10.40 10.51 -8.92
CA GLN A 56 -10.53 9.04 -8.78
C GLN A 56 -9.34 8.19 -9.30
N THR A 57 -8.21 8.82 -9.66
CA THR A 57 -7.01 8.11 -10.09
C THR A 57 -6.13 7.68 -8.91
N HIS A 58 -5.29 6.66 -9.11
CA HIS A 58 -4.45 6.04 -8.08
C HIS A 58 -3.10 5.61 -8.66
N GLY A 59 -2.16 5.26 -7.77
CA GLY A 59 -0.84 4.77 -8.17
C GLY A 59 0.18 5.87 -8.46
N HIS A 60 -0.11 7.11 -8.05
CA HIS A 60 0.74 8.25 -8.35
C HIS A 60 2.02 8.22 -7.53
N THR A 61 3.14 8.52 -8.18
CA THR A 61 4.41 8.78 -7.50
C THR A 61 4.86 10.18 -7.86
N LEU A 62 5.06 11.05 -6.88
CA LEU A 62 5.42 12.44 -7.11
C LEU A 62 6.29 13.00 -5.99
N THR A 63 7.13 13.96 -6.35
CA THR A 63 7.99 14.71 -5.42
C THR A 63 7.41 16.10 -5.24
N ALA A 64 7.12 16.49 -4.01
CA ALA A 64 6.56 17.80 -3.71
C ALA A 64 7.18 18.41 -2.45
N ARG A 65 7.26 19.73 -2.42
CA ARG A 65 7.63 20.51 -1.24
C ARG A 65 6.39 20.83 -0.43
N VAL A 66 6.48 20.69 0.88
CA VAL A 66 5.41 21.06 1.81
C VAL A 66 5.48 22.57 2.08
N LEU A 67 4.40 23.29 1.78
CA LEU A 67 4.28 24.73 2.01
C LEU A 67 3.67 25.03 3.38
N SER A 68 2.62 24.29 3.75
CA SER A 68 1.97 24.44 5.05
C SER A 68 1.37 23.12 5.51
N ALA A 69 1.21 22.98 6.83
CA ALA A 69 0.60 21.82 7.45
C ALA A 69 -0.30 22.27 8.61
N ARG A 70 -1.57 21.86 8.58
CA ARG A 70 -2.55 22.18 9.61
C ARG A 70 -3.19 20.91 10.14
N THR A 71 -3.00 20.63 11.42
CA THR A 71 -3.74 19.55 12.10
C THR A 71 -5.22 19.95 12.21
N VAL A 72 -6.10 19.17 11.59
CA VAL A 72 -7.55 19.42 11.55
C VAL A 72 -8.33 18.55 12.54
N LEU A 73 -7.79 17.38 12.86
CA LEU A 73 -8.40 16.47 13.83
C LEU A 73 -7.33 15.85 14.69
N GLU A 74 -7.53 15.93 16.00
CA GLU A 74 -6.73 15.24 16.97
C GLU A 74 -7.67 14.71 18.06
N LYS A 75 -7.82 13.38 18.11
CA LYS A 75 -8.68 12.72 19.08
C LYS A 75 -7.94 11.57 19.72
N HIS A 76 -8.01 11.51 21.04
CA HIS A 76 -7.53 10.37 21.81
C HIS A 76 -8.72 9.49 22.20
N SER A 77 -8.73 8.23 21.76
CA SER A 77 -9.73 7.24 22.16
C SER A 77 -9.06 6.14 23.00
N PRO A 78 -9.62 5.79 24.18
CA PRO A 78 -9.12 4.66 24.98
C PRO A 78 -9.15 3.33 24.23
N HIS A 79 -10.04 3.17 23.25
CA HIS A 79 -10.26 1.92 22.53
C HIS A 79 -9.58 1.89 21.15
N LEU A 80 -9.49 3.03 20.46
CA LEU A 80 -8.94 3.14 19.09
C LEU A 80 -7.55 3.78 19.03
N GLY A 81 -7.01 4.22 20.17
CA GLY A 81 -5.75 4.97 20.23
C GLY A 81 -5.90 6.43 19.78
N ARG A 82 -4.77 7.06 19.46
CA ARG A 82 -4.70 8.45 19.00
C ARG A 82 -4.94 8.51 17.49
N THR A 83 -6.01 9.16 17.07
CA THR A 83 -6.28 9.46 15.66
C THR A 83 -5.91 10.91 15.40
N ARG A 84 -4.95 11.13 14.49
CA ARG A 84 -4.54 12.47 14.04
C ARG A 84 -4.75 12.59 12.53
N VAL A 85 -5.27 13.73 12.08
CA VAL A 85 -5.39 14.09 10.67
C VAL A 85 -4.92 15.53 10.49
N ALA A 86 -4.06 15.73 9.50
CA ALA A 86 -3.63 17.05 9.05
C ALA A 86 -3.95 17.25 7.57
N GLU A 87 -4.32 18.48 7.23
CA GLU A 87 -4.36 18.97 5.86
C GLU A 87 -3.06 19.72 5.59
N CYS A 88 -2.29 19.26 4.61
CA CYS A 88 -1.02 19.87 4.24
C CYS A 88 -1.08 20.39 2.80
N LEU A 89 -0.71 21.64 2.57
CA LEU A 89 -0.54 22.15 1.21
C LEU A 89 0.85 21.76 0.71
N VAL A 90 0.90 21.00 -0.38
CA VAL A 90 2.15 20.61 -1.03
C VAL A 90 2.17 21.08 -2.47
N GLY A 91 3.35 21.28 -3.03
CA GLY A 91 3.47 21.71 -4.41
C GLY A 91 4.77 21.30 -5.08
N ASP A 92 4.71 21.30 -6.41
CA ASP A 92 5.82 21.14 -7.32
C ASP A 92 5.89 22.36 -8.26
N HIS A 93 6.75 22.29 -9.27
CA HIS A 93 6.88 23.33 -10.29
C HIS A 93 5.64 23.49 -11.18
N THR A 94 4.69 22.55 -11.16
CA THR A 94 3.47 22.56 -11.99
C THR A 94 2.23 23.06 -11.26
N GLY A 95 2.16 22.86 -9.93
CA GLY A 95 1.02 23.30 -9.14
C GLY A 95 1.12 22.93 -7.66
N THR A 96 -0.01 23.11 -6.97
CA THR A 96 -0.20 22.73 -5.56
C THR A 96 -1.46 21.87 -5.39
N ILE A 97 -1.46 21.05 -4.34
CA ILE A 97 -2.60 20.22 -3.96
C ILE A 97 -2.62 20.03 -2.44
N LEU A 98 -3.82 19.88 -1.86
CA LEU A 98 -3.97 19.49 -0.47
C LEU A 98 -3.75 17.99 -0.27
N VAL A 99 -2.95 17.65 0.73
CA VAL A 99 -2.67 16.29 1.19
C VAL A 99 -3.41 16.04 2.50
N THR A 100 -4.09 14.89 2.60
CA THR A 100 -4.63 14.41 3.87
C THR A 100 -3.64 13.46 4.52
N ALA A 101 -2.83 13.95 5.46
CA ALA A 101 -1.86 13.16 6.21
C ALA A 101 -2.50 12.59 7.49
N ARG A 102 -2.25 11.31 7.78
CA ARG A 102 -2.81 10.63 8.96
C ARG A 102 -1.73 10.12 9.91
N ASN A 103 -1.97 10.24 11.21
CA ASN A 103 -1.12 9.70 12.28
C ASN A 103 0.36 10.08 12.07
N ASP A 104 1.24 9.10 11.91
CA ASP A 104 2.69 9.28 11.80
C ASP A 104 3.12 9.94 10.49
N GLN A 105 2.25 9.96 9.47
CA GLN A 105 2.50 10.71 8.24
C GLN A 105 2.63 12.21 8.51
N ILE A 106 1.93 12.72 9.53
CA ILE A 106 1.96 14.15 9.89
C ILE A 106 3.37 14.57 10.32
N ASP A 107 4.10 13.66 10.96
CA ASP A 107 5.45 13.92 11.44
C ASP A 107 6.48 13.96 10.28
N LEU A 108 6.13 13.41 9.11
CA LEU A 108 6.93 13.43 7.88
C LEU A 108 6.63 14.66 6.99
N VAL A 109 5.36 15.08 6.94
CA VAL A 109 4.87 16.17 6.07
C VAL A 109 4.88 17.49 6.83
N LYS A 110 6.06 17.92 7.28
CA LYS A 110 6.28 19.19 7.96
C LYS A 110 6.51 20.33 6.95
N PRO A 111 6.14 21.59 7.27
CA PRO A 111 6.46 22.72 6.41
C PRO A 111 7.96 22.76 6.06
N ASP A 112 8.27 23.21 4.85
CA ASP A 112 9.62 23.33 4.29
C ASP A 112 10.39 22.02 4.08
N THR A 113 9.75 20.85 4.24
CA THR A 113 10.36 19.58 3.82
C THR A 113 10.00 19.23 2.38
N THR A 114 10.91 18.51 1.71
CA THR A 114 10.62 17.87 0.42
C THR A 114 10.30 16.41 0.69
N VAL A 115 9.19 15.94 0.14
CA VAL A 115 8.70 14.59 0.34
C VAL A 115 8.36 13.93 -1.00
N ILE A 116 8.58 12.63 -1.08
CA ILE A 116 8.14 11.77 -2.16
C ILE A 116 6.92 11.00 -1.68
N PHE A 117 5.81 11.18 -2.37
CA PHE A 117 4.61 10.37 -2.20
C PHE A 117 4.70 9.21 -3.17
N ARG A 118 4.68 7.97 -2.69
CA ARG A 118 4.66 6.76 -3.53
C ARG A 118 3.33 6.05 -3.44
N ASN A 119 2.82 5.62 -4.60
CA ASN A 119 1.54 4.93 -4.74
C ASN A 119 0.40 5.69 -4.02
N ALA A 120 0.39 7.01 -4.20
CA ALA A 120 -0.66 7.87 -3.69
C ALA A 120 -1.92 7.80 -4.57
N LYS A 121 -3.05 8.19 -3.99
CA LYS A 121 -4.33 8.26 -4.68
C LYS A 121 -4.95 9.63 -4.55
N ILE A 122 -5.86 9.93 -5.47
CA ILE A 122 -6.72 11.10 -5.39
C ILE A 122 -8.02 10.70 -4.69
N ASP A 123 -8.27 11.34 -3.56
CA ASP A 123 -9.51 11.25 -2.81
C ASP A 123 -10.38 12.47 -3.15
N MET A 124 -11.67 12.25 -3.37
CA MET A 124 -12.62 13.34 -3.63
C MET A 124 -13.27 13.73 -2.32
N PHE A 125 -13.18 15.00 -1.95
CA PHE A 125 -13.82 15.51 -0.75
C PHE A 125 -14.53 16.83 -1.04
N LYS A 126 -15.85 16.82 -0.89
CA LYS A 126 -16.73 17.97 -1.15
C LYS A 126 -16.50 18.60 -2.53
N GLY A 127 -16.43 17.77 -3.57
CA GLY A 127 -16.24 18.22 -4.95
C GLY A 127 -14.79 18.52 -5.33
N THR A 128 -13.84 18.60 -4.39
CA THR A 128 -12.44 18.89 -4.73
C THR A 128 -11.50 17.73 -4.50
N MET A 129 -10.37 17.72 -5.22
CA MET A 129 -9.35 16.69 -5.13
C MET A 129 -8.44 16.89 -3.90
N ARG A 130 -8.11 15.78 -3.23
CA ARG A 130 -7.07 15.70 -2.19
C ARG A 130 -6.14 14.53 -2.49
N LEU A 131 -4.84 14.72 -2.29
CA LEU A 131 -3.88 13.63 -2.33
C LEU A 131 -3.90 12.86 -1.00
N ALA A 132 -3.91 11.54 -1.06
CA ALA A 132 -3.84 10.69 0.11
C ALA A 132 -2.91 9.49 -0.13
N VAL A 133 -2.24 9.05 0.94
CA VAL A 133 -1.41 7.84 0.92
C VAL A 133 -2.09 6.77 1.76
N ASP A 134 -2.41 5.64 1.13
CA ASP A 134 -3.06 4.51 1.77
C ASP A 134 -2.04 3.50 2.34
N LYS A 135 -2.52 2.32 2.76
CA LYS A 135 -1.70 1.25 3.35
C LYS A 135 -0.66 0.64 2.39
N TRP A 136 -0.81 0.84 1.08
CA TRP A 136 0.11 0.33 0.06
C TRP A 136 1.11 1.39 -0.39
N GLY A 137 0.82 2.67 -0.11
CA GLY A 137 1.71 3.78 -0.38
C GLY A 137 2.65 4.11 0.78
N ARG A 138 3.61 4.99 0.49
CA ARG A 138 4.60 5.45 1.46
C ARG A 138 4.95 6.92 1.21
N ILE A 139 5.25 7.63 2.29
CA ILE A 139 5.84 8.96 2.24
C ILE A 139 7.31 8.83 2.63
N GLU A 140 8.20 9.35 1.78
CA GLU A 140 9.63 9.35 2.01
C GLU A 140 10.11 10.80 2.06
N VAL A 141 10.82 11.17 3.12
CA VAL A 141 11.50 12.47 3.17
C VAL A 141 12.77 12.38 2.34
N THR A 142 13.01 13.38 1.50
CA THR A 142 14.17 13.43 0.61
C THR A 142 14.92 14.75 0.80
N ASP A 143 16.07 14.88 0.14
CA ASP A 143 16.85 16.11 0.15
C ASP A 143 16.03 17.26 -0.47
N ALA A 144 16.40 18.49 -0.13
CA ALA A 144 15.72 19.68 -0.64
C ALA A 144 15.75 19.66 -2.18
N ALA A 145 14.57 19.63 -2.80
CA ALA A 145 14.48 19.67 -4.25
C ALA A 145 14.70 21.10 -4.77
N ASP A 146 15.48 21.21 -5.84
CA ASP A 146 15.81 22.48 -6.48
C ASP A 146 14.74 22.86 -7.52
N PHE A 147 13.53 23.13 -7.04
CA PHE A 147 12.46 23.70 -7.88
C PHE A 147 11.65 24.75 -7.13
N LYS A 148 11.22 25.78 -7.87
CA LYS A 148 10.27 26.76 -7.37
C LYS A 148 8.86 26.21 -7.48
N VAL A 149 8.13 26.18 -6.37
CA VAL A 149 6.73 25.73 -6.34
C VAL A 149 5.84 26.74 -7.06
N LYS A 150 4.92 26.24 -7.89
CA LYS A 150 3.91 27.06 -8.58
C LYS A 150 2.63 27.13 -7.76
N GLU A 151 2.56 28.13 -6.89
CA GLU A 151 1.43 28.32 -5.96
C GLU A 151 0.14 28.79 -6.66
N ASP A 152 0.24 29.44 -7.82
CA ASP A 152 -0.90 29.99 -8.56
C ASP A 152 -1.84 28.90 -9.11
N ASN A 153 -1.35 27.67 -9.28
CA ASN A 153 -2.13 26.56 -9.83
C ASN A 153 -2.49 25.55 -8.73
N ASN A 154 -3.58 25.79 -8.00
CA ASN A 154 -4.01 24.91 -6.93
C ASN A 154 -5.13 23.96 -7.37
N MET A 155 -4.77 22.68 -7.56
CA MET A 155 -5.67 21.62 -8.01
C MET A 155 -6.76 21.25 -6.99
N SER A 156 -6.58 21.62 -5.71
CA SER A 156 -7.56 21.36 -4.65
C SER A 156 -8.65 22.43 -4.51
N LEU A 157 -8.52 23.54 -5.25
CA LEU A 157 -9.57 24.55 -5.39
C LEU A 157 -10.50 24.28 -6.58
N VAL A 158 -10.11 23.38 -7.47
CA VAL A 158 -10.93 22.99 -8.62
C VAL A 158 -12.04 22.06 -8.15
N GLU A 159 -13.27 22.46 -8.45
CA GLU A 159 -14.47 21.69 -8.18
C GLU A 159 -14.81 20.78 -9.36
N TYR A 160 -15.12 19.53 -9.06
CA TYR A 160 -15.52 18.50 -10.01
C TYR A 160 -16.89 17.97 -9.64
N GLU A 161 -17.72 17.78 -10.66
CA GLU A 161 -19.02 17.13 -10.55
C GLU A 161 -18.95 15.75 -11.20
N LEU A 162 -19.64 14.78 -10.60
CA LEU A 162 -19.83 13.48 -11.22
C LEU A 162 -20.89 13.62 -12.30
N VAL A 163 -20.50 13.40 -13.56
CA VAL A 163 -21.41 13.38 -14.70
C VAL A 163 -21.67 11.93 -15.06
N ASP A 164 -22.89 11.46 -14.86
CA ASP A 164 -23.36 10.17 -15.35
C ASP A 164 -23.71 10.33 -16.83
N VAL A 165 -22.83 9.85 -17.71
CA VAL A 165 -23.13 9.81 -19.14
C VAL A 165 -24.07 8.64 -19.37
N ALA A 166 -25.36 8.92 -19.56
CA ALA A 166 -26.29 7.93 -20.07
C ALA A 166 -25.82 7.56 -21.49
N GLU A 167 -25.47 6.29 -21.70
CA GLU A 167 -25.21 5.78 -23.04
C GLU A 167 -26.50 5.93 -23.83
N GLU A 168 -26.52 6.85 -24.80
CA GLU A 168 -27.60 6.91 -25.78
C GLU A 168 -27.51 5.62 -26.61
N GLU A 169 -28.54 4.78 -26.50
CA GLU A 169 -28.69 3.58 -27.33
C GLU A 169 -28.93 4.03 -28.78
N ASP A 170 -27.87 4.01 -29.59
CA ASP A 170 -27.92 4.15 -31.06
C ASP A 170 -28.32 2.83 -31.75
#